data_AF-A0A1V5E8I4-F1
#
_entry.id   AF-A0A1V5E8I4-F1
#
_cell.length_a   1.000
_cell.length_b   1.000
_cell.length_c   1.000
_cell.angle_alpha   90.00
_cell.angle_beta   90.00
_cell.angle_gamma   90.00
#
_symmetry.space_group_name_H-M   'P 1'
#
loop_
_entity.id
_entity.type
_entity.pdbx_description
1 polymer ?
#
loop_
_entity_poly.entity_id
_entity_poly.type
_entity_poly.pdbx_seq_one_letter_code
_entity_poly.pdbx_strand_id
1 'polypeptide(L)'
;MKRGWLAVFLAVLLILAAVPCWAMQYLGQTNTLPNSSPATEERWLESLPGMPADTSLVNFIIKFESESFASSQGNSLTGLNPGVNWEWVVIKTGRGNDDLNGGWFAYARENREALTLGDFRYGISHVSFLGNSTPVPEPGTILLLGIGLLGVGIASRRKS
;
A
#
# COMPACT_ATOMS: atom_id res chain seq x y z
N MET A 1 -1.80 -41.31 32.79
CA MET A 1 -1.87 -40.86 31.37
C MET A 1 -0.73 -41.52 30.60
N LYS A 2 -1.04 -42.23 29.51
CA LYS A 2 -0.05 -43.05 28.77
C LYS A 2 0.87 -42.12 27.97
N ARG A 3 2.19 -42.28 28.11
CA ARG A 3 3.23 -41.41 27.49
C ARG A 3 3.06 -41.21 25.98
N GLY A 4 2.43 -42.15 25.27
CA GLY A 4 2.10 -42.03 23.85
C GLY A 4 1.07 -40.93 23.51
N TRP A 5 0.14 -40.61 24.42
CA TRP A 5 -0.84 -39.54 24.20
C TRP A 5 -0.20 -38.15 24.27
N LEU A 6 0.85 -37.99 25.09
CA LEU A 6 1.54 -36.71 25.23
C LEU A 6 2.36 -36.38 23.97
N ALA A 7 2.97 -37.40 23.34
CA ALA A 7 3.69 -37.24 22.08
C ALA A 7 2.76 -36.89 20.91
N VAL A 8 1.58 -37.51 20.85
CA VAL A 8 0.56 -37.19 19.84
C VAL A 8 0.03 -35.76 20.05
N PHE A 9 -0.24 -35.36 21.29
CA PHE A 9 -0.65 -33.99 21.60
C PHE A 9 0.44 -32.97 21.24
N LEU A 10 1.71 -33.26 21.53
CA LEU A 10 2.83 -32.39 21.21
C LEU A 10 3.02 -32.25 19.69
N ALA A 11 2.86 -33.34 18.93
CA ALA A 11 2.93 -33.32 17.47
C ALA A 11 1.76 -32.53 16.85
N VAL A 12 0.54 -32.69 17.36
CA VAL A 12 -0.63 -31.89 16.93
C VAL A 12 -0.44 -30.41 17.28
N LEU A 13 0.13 -30.09 18.44
CA LEU A 13 0.41 -28.71 18.85
C LEU A 13 1.53 -28.06 18.00
N LEU A 14 2.53 -28.83 17.59
CA LEU A 14 3.59 -28.39 16.67
C LEU A 14 3.08 -28.18 15.23
N ILE A 15 2.11 -28.98 14.78
CA ILE A 15 1.47 -28.81 13.46
C ILE A 15 0.53 -27.59 13.47
N LEU A 16 -0.14 -27.30 14.60
CA LEU A 16 -0.97 -26.10 14.76
C LEU A 16 -0.16 -24.81 14.95
N ALA A 17 1.10 -24.90 15.39
CA ALA A 17 1.99 -23.76 15.54
C ALA A 17 2.79 -23.41 14.26
N ALA A 18 2.68 -24.22 13.21
CA ALA A 18 3.53 -24.13 12.02
C ALA A 18 2.75 -23.72 10.76
N VAL A 19 2.08 -22.57 10.80
CA VAL A 19 2.01 -21.70 9.62
C VAL A 19 1.92 -20.26 10.16
N PRO A 20 2.98 -19.42 10.10
CA PRO A 20 2.70 -18.02 9.93
C PRO A 20 1.97 -17.95 8.58
N CYS A 21 0.65 -17.75 8.60
CA CYS A 21 0.00 -17.36 7.37
C CYS A 21 0.72 -16.09 6.94
N TRP A 22 1.32 -16.12 5.76
CA TRP A 22 2.08 -15.00 5.22
C TRP A 22 1.09 -13.85 5.05
N ALA A 23 1.04 -13.02 6.07
CA ALA A 23 0.00 -12.04 6.27
C ALA A 23 0.65 -10.68 6.18
N MET A 24 -0.05 -9.78 5.49
CA MET A 24 0.25 -8.37 5.53
C MET A 24 0.24 -7.90 6.99
N GLN A 25 1.36 -7.35 7.45
CA GLN A 25 1.45 -6.80 8.79
C GLN A 25 0.65 -5.50 8.85
N TYR A 26 -0.39 -5.47 9.67
CA TYR A 26 -1.15 -4.23 9.90
C TYR A 26 -0.32 -3.22 10.68
N LEU A 27 -0.24 -1.99 10.18
CA LEU A 27 0.53 -0.90 10.78
C LEU A 27 -0.37 0.12 11.47
N GLY A 28 -1.52 0.42 10.87
CA GLY A 28 -2.43 1.42 11.42
C GLY A 28 -3.56 1.80 10.47
N GLN A 29 -4.48 2.61 11.00
CA GLN A 29 -5.62 3.16 10.28
C GLN A 29 -5.81 4.62 10.68
N THR A 30 -6.26 5.44 9.72
CA THR A 30 -6.71 6.80 9.97
C THR A 30 -7.87 7.15 9.06
N ASN A 31 -8.72 8.07 9.50
CA ASN A 31 -9.79 8.65 8.70
C ASN A 31 -9.67 10.19 8.58
N THR A 32 -8.58 10.76 9.10
CA THR A 32 -8.40 12.21 9.23
C THR A 32 -7.39 12.79 8.24
N LEU A 33 -6.96 12.03 7.23
CA LEU A 33 -6.02 12.57 6.25
C LEU A 33 -6.67 13.67 5.43
N PRO A 34 -5.98 14.81 5.22
CA PRO A 34 -6.56 15.98 4.56
C PRO A 34 -6.83 15.73 3.07
N ASN A 35 -6.10 14.80 2.43
CA ASN A 35 -6.27 14.42 1.04
C ASN A 35 -5.65 13.03 0.77
N SER A 36 -5.87 12.51 -0.45
CA SER A 36 -5.29 11.25 -0.95
C SER A 36 -4.04 11.47 -1.82
N SER A 37 -3.29 12.56 -1.61
CA SER A 37 -2.07 12.80 -2.39
C SER A 37 -0.95 11.87 -1.91
N PRO A 38 -0.05 11.42 -2.80
CA PRO A 38 1.10 10.59 -2.44
C PRO A 38 1.88 11.13 -1.24
N ALA A 39 2.21 12.42 -1.27
CA ALA A 39 2.98 13.08 -0.22
C ALA A 39 2.28 13.17 1.15
N THR A 40 0.95 13.05 1.18
CA THR A 40 0.18 12.97 2.44
C THR A 40 0.19 11.54 2.98
N GLU A 41 0.05 10.55 2.09
CA GLU A 41 0.06 9.13 2.45
C GLU A 41 1.45 8.67 2.90
N GLU A 42 2.51 9.12 2.23
CA GLU A 42 3.91 8.92 2.63
C GLU A 42 4.15 9.41 4.06
N ARG A 43 3.91 10.70 4.31
CA ARG A 43 4.11 11.31 5.64
C ARG A 43 3.31 10.64 6.75
N TRP A 44 2.09 10.21 6.44
CA TRP A 44 1.28 9.49 7.41
C TRP A 44 1.88 8.10 7.67
N LEU A 45 2.25 7.38 6.63
CA LEU A 45 2.84 6.06 6.75
C LEU A 45 4.13 6.13 7.58
N GLU A 46 5.00 7.11 7.33
CA GLU A 46 6.23 7.39 8.10
C GLU A 46 5.96 7.63 9.60
N SER A 47 4.80 8.18 9.95
CA SER A 47 4.42 8.45 11.34
C SER A 47 3.96 7.21 12.12
N LEU A 48 3.72 6.09 11.43
CA LEU A 48 3.17 4.89 12.05
C LEU A 48 4.22 4.09 12.84
N PRO A 49 3.82 3.49 13.97
CA PRO A 49 4.68 2.59 14.72
C PRO A 49 5.00 1.34 13.87
N GLY A 50 6.27 0.93 13.86
CA GLY A 50 6.74 -0.20 13.06
C GLY A 50 7.38 0.18 11.73
N MET A 51 7.41 1.48 11.38
CA MET A 51 8.27 1.96 10.30
C MET A 51 9.75 1.87 10.67
N PRO A 52 10.65 1.56 9.72
CA PRO A 52 12.09 1.64 9.95
C PRO A 52 12.48 3.07 10.34
N ALA A 53 13.49 3.19 11.21
CA ALA A 53 13.95 4.47 11.75
C ALA A 53 14.44 5.47 10.68
N ASP A 54 14.76 4.97 9.48
CA ASP A 54 15.03 5.78 8.31
C ASP A 54 13.74 5.95 7.47
N THR A 55 12.81 6.74 8.01
CA THR A 55 11.50 6.99 7.40
C THR A 55 11.60 7.80 6.10
N SER A 56 12.76 8.39 5.80
CA SER A 56 13.04 9.15 4.57
C SER A 56 13.04 8.31 3.28
N LEU A 57 12.82 7.00 3.43
CA LEU A 57 12.80 6.00 2.38
C LEU A 57 11.39 5.66 1.91
N VAL A 58 10.33 6.17 2.55
CA VAL A 58 8.96 5.91 2.10
C VAL A 58 8.66 6.73 0.86
N ASN A 59 8.68 6.07 -0.30
CA ASN A 59 8.39 6.72 -1.58
C ASN A 59 7.20 6.05 -2.26
N PHE A 60 6.35 6.88 -2.84
CA PHE A 60 5.26 6.45 -3.70
C PHE A 60 5.79 5.77 -4.96
N ILE A 61 5.19 4.63 -5.31
CA ILE A 61 5.56 3.86 -6.49
C ILE A 61 4.43 3.92 -7.51
N ILE A 62 3.23 3.47 -7.12
CA ILE A 62 2.09 3.39 -8.02
C ILE A 62 0.78 3.39 -7.23
N LYS A 63 -0.27 3.93 -7.85
CA LYS A 63 -1.63 3.93 -7.33
C LYS A 63 -2.58 3.29 -8.33
N PHE A 64 -3.45 2.45 -7.82
CA PHE A 64 -4.59 1.92 -8.54
C PHE A 64 -5.87 2.52 -7.97
N GLU A 65 -6.78 3.00 -8.81
CA GLU A 65 -8.03 3.64 -8.40
C GLU A 65 -9.24 2.73 -8.73
N SER A 66 -10.41 3.01 -8.15
CA SER A 66 -11.59 2.14 -8.21
C SER A 66 -11.97 1.65 -9.62
N GLU A 67 -11.72 2.45 -10.66
CA GLU A 67 -11.97 2.04 -12.06
C GLU A 67 -11.12 0.85 -12.50
N SER A 68 -9.89 0.72 -11.97
CA SER A 68 -9.01 -0.43 -12.21
C SER A 68 -9.40 -1.68 -11.41
N PHE A 69 -10.32 -1.56 -10.46
CA PHE A 69 -10.86 -2.66 -9.64
C PHE A 69 -12.29 -3.06 -10.03
N ALA A 70 -12.87 -2.43 -11.05
CA ALA A 70 -14.28 -2.50 -11.45
C ALA A 70 -14.78 -3.88 -11.94
N SER A 71 -13.99 -4.95 -11.80
CA SER A 71 -14.36 -6.32 -12.21
C SER A 71 -14.39 -7.35 -11.08
N SER A 72 -14.12 -6.97 -9.83
CA SER A 72 -14.31 -7.85 -8.66
C SER A 72 -15.29 -7.21 -7.69
N GLN A 73 -16.02 -8.01 -6.91
CA GLN A 73 -16.89 -7.50 -5.84
C GLN A 73 -16.02 -6.64 -4.89
N GLY A 74 -16.07 -5.31 -5.07
CA GLY A 74 -14.98 -4.34 -4.88
C GLY A 74 -14.59 -3.99 -3.44
N ASN A 75 -14.70 -4.98 -2.55
CA ASN A 75 -14.42 -4.88 -1.14
C ASN A 75 -13.23 -5.74 -0.72
N SER A 76 -12.65 -6.59 -1.58
CA SER A 76 -11.53 -7.45 -1.20
C SER A 76 -10.36 -7.34 -2.18
N LEU A 77 -9.17 -7.66 -1.69
CA LEU A 77 -7.95 -7.66 -2.49
C LEU A 77 -7.35 -9.05 -2.44
N THR A 78 -7.40 -9.82 -3.52
CA THR A 78 -6.83 -11.16 -3.55
C THR A 78 -5.81 -11.27 -4.66
N GLY A 79 -4.54 -11.49 -4.30
CA GLY A 79 -3.46 -11.70 -5.27
C GLY A 79 -3.09 -10.49 -6.13
N LEU A 80 -3.35 -9.26 -5.65
CA LEU A 80 -3.00 -8.05 -6.41
C LEU A 80 -1.48 -7.88 -6.45
N ASN A 81 -0.91 -7.88 -7.66
CA ASN A 81 0.52 -7.63 -7.86
C ASN A 81 0.71 -6.41 -8.76
N PRO A 82 1.38 -5.34 -8.27
CA PRO A 82 1.59 -4.14 -9.06
C PRO A 82 2.65 -4.29 -10.16
N GLY A 83 3.31 -5.45 -10.27
CA GLY A 83 4.37 -5.71 -11.26
C GLY A 83 5.70 -5.01 -10.97
N VAL A 84 5.77 -4.28 -9.85
CA VAL A 84 6.93 -3.56 -9.34
C VAL A 84 7.26 -4.03 -7.93
N ASN A 85 8.48 -3.80 -7.45
CA ASN A 85 8.82 -4.10 -6.07
C ASN A 85 8.19 -3.08 -5.13
N TRP A 86 7.67 -3.51 -3.98
CA TRP A 86 7.01 -2.67 -2.99
C TRP A 86 7.15 -3.30 -1.60
N GLU A 87 7.08 -2.45 -0.58
CA GLU A 87 7.31 -2.81 0.83
C GLU A 87 6.10 -2.47 1.70
N TRP A 88 5.37 -1.40 1.35
CA TRP A 88 4.19 -0.98 2.07
C TRP A 88 3.04 -0.70 1.11
N VAL A 89 1.83 -0.78 1.66
CA VAL A 89 0.61 -0.46 0.93
C VAL A 89 -0.31 0.38 1.80
N VAL A 90 -0.91 1.38 1.19
CA VAL A 90 -1.96 2.20 1.77
C VAL A 90 -3.24 1.97 0.97
N ILE A 91 -4.30 1.56 1.66
CA ILE A 91 -5.59 1.25 1.06
C ILE A 91 -6.60 2.24 1.59
N LYS A 92 -7.23 3.00 0.69
CA LYS A 92 -8.32 3.89 1.06
C LYS A 92 -9.65 3.23 0.74
N THR A 93 -10.51 3.13 1.74
CA THR A 93 -11.89 2.69 1.59
C THR A 93 -12.86 3.86 1.73
N GLY A 94 -14.11 3.64 1.35
CA GLY A 94 -15.21 4.58 1.60
C GLY A 94 -15.30 4.96 3.09
N ARG A 95 -15.80 6.17 3.35
CA ARG A 95 -15.99 6.67 4.72
C ARG A 95 -17.42 6.33 5.18
N GLY A 96 -17.53 5.55 6.27
CA GLY A 96 -18.77 5.39 7.01
C GLY A 96 -19.13 6.63 7.84
N ASN A 97 -20.33 6.65 8.43
CA ASN A 97 -20.73 7.72 9.37
C ASN A 97 -20.02 7.62 10.74
N ASP A 98 -19.19 6.61 10.91
CA ASP A 98 -18.45 6.27 12.12
C ASP A 98 -16.95 6.23 11.84
N ASP A 99 -16.19 6.94 12.69
CA ASP A 99 -14.77 7.23 12.49
C ASP A 99 -13.85 6.00 12.48
N LEU A 100 -14.37 4.84 12.88
CA LEU A 100 -13.62 3.58 12.98
C LEU A 100 -13.84 2.63 11.80
N ASN A 101 -14.82 2.87 10.93
CA ASN A 101 -15.25 1.84 9.97
C ASN A 101 -14.71 2.02 8.54
N GLY A 102 -13.98 3.10 8.25
CA GLY A 102 -13.38 3.35 6.94
C GLY A 102 -12.19 4.30 7.00
N GLY A 103 -11.66 4.67 5.83
CA GLY A 103 -10.52 5.58 5.72
C GLY A 103 -9.30 4.89 5.10
N TRP A 104 -8.12 5.28 5.55
CA TRP A 104 -6.84 4.76 5.08
C TRP A 104 -6.35 3.68 6.02
N PHE A 105 -5.94 2.56 5.45
CA PHE A 105 -5.35 1.41 6.12
C PHE A 105 -3.95 1.22 5.60
N ALA A 106 -2.98 1.06 6.50
CA ALA A 106 -1.60 0.83 6.16
C ALA A 106 -1.18 -0.59 6.53
N TYR A 107 -0.50 -1.25 5.60
CA TYR A 107 0.07 -2.57 5.82
C TYR A 107 1.51 -2.63 5.31
N ALA A 108 2.37 -3.31 6.06
CA ALA A 108 3.70 -3.71 5.61
C ALA A 108 3.66 -5.11 5.01
N ARG A 109 4.47 -5.30 3.99
CA ARG A 109 4.70 -6.59 3.36
C ARG A 109 5.82 -7.30 4.12
N GLU A 110 5.57 -8.53 4.56
CA GLU A 110 6.59 -9.28 5.30
C GLU A 110 7.54 -10.02 4.35
N ASN A 111 7.06 -10.52 3.19
CA ASN A 111 7.92 -11.14 2.18
C ASN A 111 7.63 -10.60 0.77
N ARG A 112 7.78 -11.45 -0.27
CA ARG A 112 7.55 -11.09 -1.68
C ARG A 112 6.20 -11.60 -2.22
N GLU A 113 5.20 -11.72 -1.36
CA GLU A 113 3.83 -12.13 -1.72
C GLU A 113 3.05 -11.05 -2.47
N ALA A 114 2.05 -11.44 -3.24
CA ALA A 114 1.08 -10.52 -3.81
C ALA A 114 0.13 -10.02 -2.71
N LEU A 115 -0.38 -8.79 -2.87
CA LEU A 115 -1.28 -8.19 -1.89
C LEU A 115 -2.57 -9.00 -1.79
N THR A 116 -2.77 -9.61 -0.62
CA THR A 116 -3.95 -10.40 -0.30
C THR A 116 -4.46 -9.98 1.07
N LEU A 117 -5.66 -9.38 1.08
CA LEU A 117 -6.38 -8.90 2.24
C LEU A 117 -7.85 -9.31 2.11
N GLY A 118 -8.46 -9.63 3.24
CA GLY A 118 -9.86 -10.03 3.29
C GLY A 118 -10.82 -8.89 2.92
N ASP A 119 -12.09 -9.13 3.17
CA ASP A 119 -13.14 -8.18 2.84
C ASP A 119 -13.08 -6.94 3.74
N PHE A 120 -13.03 -5.77 3.12
CA PHE A 120 -13.28 -4.47 3.70
C PHE A 120 -14.78 -4.21 3.76
N ARG A 121 -15.21 -3.51 4.81
CA ARG A 121 -16.62 -3.15 4.98
C ARG A 121 -17.15 -2.19 3.92
N TYR A 122 -16.28 -1.30 3.42
CA TYR A 122 -16.61 -0.31 2.40
C TYR A 122 -15.78 -0.53 1.15
N GLY A 123 -16.32 -0.06 0.02
CA GLY A 123 -15.66 -0.13 -1.27
C GLY A 123 -14.28 0.51 -1.25
N ILE A 124 -13.34 -0.13 -1.93
CA ILE A 124 -11.98 0.36 -2.05
C ILE A 124 -11.94 1.49 -3.08
N SER A 125 -11.57 2.68 -2.62
CA SER A 125 -11.40 3.86 -3.47
C SER A 125 -10.10 3.79 -4.27
N HIS A 126 -9.00 3.44 -3.59
CA HIS A 126 -7.70 3.28 -4.22
C HIS A 126 -6.74 2.47 -3.34
N VAL A 127 -5.70 1.95 -3.99
CA VAL A 127 -4.59 1.23 -3.36
C VAL A 127 -3.29 1.89 -3.84
N SER A 128 -2.54 2.46 -2.91
CA SER A 128 -1.23 3.08 -3.14
C SER A 128 -0.14 2.13 -2.66
N PHE A 129 0.81 1.81 -3.53
CA PHE A 129 2.00 1.02 -3.20
C PHE A 129 3.19 1.95 -2.96
N LEU A 130 3.92 1.68 -1.89
CA LEU A 130 5.07 2.45 -1.44
C LEU A 130 6.26 1.53 -1.19
N GLY A 131 7.47 2.11 -1.23
CA GLY A 131 8.69 1.39 -0.92
C GLY A 131 9.93 2.29 -0.97
N ASN A 132 11.08 1.69 -0.69
CA ASN A 132 12.40 2.32 -0.66
C ASN A 132 12.99 2.61 -2.05
N SER A 133 12.16 3.04 -3.00
CA SER A 133 12.60 3.35 -4.36
C SER A 133 12.83 4.85 -4.54
N THR A 134 13.66 5.23 -5.49
CA THR A 134 13.90 6.64 -5.83
C THR A 134 12.59 7.35 -6.20
N PRO A 135 12.35 8.59 -5.73
CA PRO A 135 11.15 9.35 -6.07
C PRO A 135 10.92 9.35 -7.59
N VAL A 136 9.77 8.83 -8.04
CA VAL A 136 9.40 8.90 -9.45
C VAL A 136 8.64 10.22 -9.66
N PRO A 137 9.09 11.11 -10.55
CA PRO A 137 8.36 12.33 -10.84
C PRO A 137 6.92 12.02 -11.28
N GLU A 138 5.95 12.69 -10.66
CA GLU A 138 4.55 12.53 -11.01
C GLU A 138 4.33 12.76 -12.52
N PRO A 139 3.37 12.06 -13.17
CA PRO A 139 3.10 12.22 -14.59
C PRO A 139 2.93 13.69 -15.03
N GLY A 140 2.33 14.54 -14.18
CA GLY A 140 2.18 15.97 -14.42
C GLY A 140 3.51 16.75 -14.46
N THR A 141 4.51 16.33 -13.68
CA THR A 141 5.83 16.97 -13.64
C THR A 141 6.60 16.74 -14.93
N ILE A 142 6.51 15.52 -15.49
CA ILE A 142 7.13 15.19 -16.77
C ILE A 142 6.45 15.97 -17.91
N LEU A 143 5.12 16.09 -17.88
CA LEU A 143 4.38 16.89 -18.85
C LEU A 143 4.79 18.37 -18.79
N LEU A 144 4.85 18.95 -17.59
CA LEU A 144 5.22 20.34 -17.39
C LEU A 144 6.68 20.60 -17.81
N LEU A 145 7.59 19.68 -17.50
CA LEU A 145 8.97 19.71 -17.97
C LEU A 145 9.04 19.67 -19.50
N GLY A 146 8.26 18.80 -20.14
CA GLY A 146 8.16 18.70 -21.59
C GLY A 146 7.65 19.99 -22.23
N ILE A 147 6.59 20.58 -21.68
CA ILE A 147 6.04 21.87 -22.16
C ILE A 147 7.05 23.00 -21.94
N GLY A 148 7.74 23.01 -20.79
CA GLY A 148 8.78 23.99 -20.47
C GLY A 148 9.94 23.95 -21.47
N LEU A 149 10.44 22.74 -21.77
CA LEU A 149 11.50 22.53 -22.78
C LEU A 149 11.05 22.94 -24.19
N LEU A 150 9.79 22.65 -24.56
CA LEU A 150 9.22 23.08 -25.83
C LEU A 150 9.16 24.62 -25.94
N GLY A 151 8.74 25.29 -24.87
CA GLY A 151 8.70 26.75 -24.78
C GLY A 151 10.08 27.39 -24.93
N VAL A 152 11.09 26.85 -24.24
CA VAL A 152 12.49 27.31 -24.36
C VAL A 152 13.03 27.08 -25.78
N GLY A 153 12.73 25.94 -26.39
CA GLY A 153 13.13 25.63 -27.76
C GLY A 153 12.60 26.65 -28.78
N ILE A 154 11.30 26.98 -28.70
CA ILE A 154 10.65 27.98 -29.55
C ILE A 154 11.23 29.38 -29.30
N ALA A 155 11.45 29.75 -28.03
CA ALA A 155 12.02 31.04 -27.67
C ALA A 155 13.45 31.21 -28.17
N SER A 156 14.28 30.15 -28.12
CA SER A 156 15.66 30.21 -28.62
C SER A 156 15.73 30.39 -30.14
N ARG A 157 14.82 29.77 -30.90
CA ARG A 157 14.74 29.93 -32.37
C ARG A 157 14.34 31.33 -32.82
N ARG A 158 13.64 32.10 -31.98
CA ARG A 158 13.27 33.49 -32.29
C ARG A 158 14.38 34.50 -31.98
N LYS A 159 15.42 34.07 -31.25
CA LYS A 159 16.56 34.90 -30.84
C LYS A 159 17.81 34.66 -31.68
N SER A 160 17.86 33.56 -32.44
CA SER A 160 18.81 33.32 -33.53
C SER A 160 18.28 33.86 -34.84
#